data_AF-X1B6Q2-F1
#
_entry.id   AF-X1B6Q2-F1
#
_cell.length_a   1.000
_cell.length_b   1.000
_cell.length_c   1.000
_cell.angle_alpha   90.00
_cell.angle_beta   90.00
_cell.angle_gamma   90.00
#
_symmetry.space_group_name_H-M   'P 1'
#
loop_
_entity.id
_entity.type
_entity.pdbx_description
1 polymer ?
#
loop_
_entity_poly.entity_id
_entity_poly.type
_entity_poly.pdbx_seq_one_letter_code
_entity_poly.pdbx_strand_id
1 'polypeptide(L)' 'MAELLQIESFISLSARFPIIDVRAPLEFRQGHILGAVNIPLFDDQERKVVGTAYKQVNKEAAMYAGLEFAGKKL' A
#
# COMPACT_ATOMS: atom_id res chain seq x y z
N MET A 1 12.70 8.60 -10.93
CA MET A 1 11.67 9.28 -10.12
C MET A 1 10.34 8.64 -10.45
N ALA A 2 9.46 8.47 -9.45
CA ALA A 2 8.08 8.05 -9.73
C ALA A 2 7.30 9.23 -10.33
N GLU A 3 6.45 8.95 -11.31
CA GLU A 3 5.55 9.94 -11.92
C GLU A 3 4.12 9.67 -11.41
N LEU A 4 3.38 10.74 -11.09
CA LEU A 4 1.99 10.63 -10.70
C LEU A 4 1.11 10.57 -11.95
N LEU A 5 0.26 9.56 -12.02
CA LEU A 5 -0.68 9.37 -13.13
C LEU A 5 -2.07 9.87 -12.75
N GLN A 6 -2.78 10.47 -13.71
CA GLN A 6 -4.22 10.66 -13.64
C GLN A 6 -4.94 9.31 -13.74
N ILE A 7 -6.15 9.22 -13.20
CA ILE A 7 -6.91 7.96 -13.09
C ILE A 7 -7.16 7.35 -14.47
N GLU A 8 -7.56 8.16 -15.45
CA GLU A 8 -7.87 7.73 -16.81
C GLU A 8 -6.63 7.14 -17.50
N SER A 9 -5.47 7.79 -17.31
CA SER A 9 -4.18 7.32 -17.81
C SER A 9 -3.76 6.01 -17.12
N PHE A 10 -3.95 5.91 -15.81
CA PHE A 10 -3.65 4.70 -15.04
C PHE A 10 -4.48 3.50 -15.54
N ILE A 11 -5.79 3.67 -15.72
CA ILE A 11 -6.67 2.62 -16.25
C ILE A 11 -6.26 2.24 -17.67
N SER A 12 -5.93 3.21 -18.52
CA SER A 12 -5.49 2.93 -19.90
C SER A 12 -4.18 2.13 -19.94
N LEU A 13 -3.23 2.45 -19.07
CA LEU A 13 -1.95 1.75 -18.96
C LEU A 13 -2.08 0.36 -18.33
N SER A 14 -3.10 0.11 -17.52
CA SER A 14 -3.33 -1.20 -16.89
C SER A 14 -3.53 -2.34 -17.89
N ALA A 15 -3.95 -2.03 -19.12
CA ALA A 15 -4.07 -3.01 -20.20
C ALA A 15 -2.71 -3.54 -20.68
N ARG A 16 -1.63 -2.80 -20.43
CA ARG A 16 -0.27 -3.11 -20.91
C ARG A 16 0.70 -3.46 -19.77
N PHE A 17 0.44 -2.98 -18.57
CA PHE A 17 1.33 -3.14 -17.43
C PHE A 17 0.60 -3.76 -16.22
N PRO A 18 1.27 -4.64 -15.45
CA PRO A 18 0.68 -5.20 -14.26
C PRO A 18 0.43 -4.11 -13.21
N ILE A 19 -0.73 -4.17 -12.57
CA ILE A 19 -1.02 -3.32 -11.42
C ILE A 19 -0.44 -3.98 -10.18
N ILE A 20 0.33 -3.22 -9.39
CA ILE A 20 0.82 -3.66 -8.09
C ILE A 20 -0.01 -2.97 -7.01
N ASP A 21 -0.72 -3.76 -6.20
CA ASP A 21 -1.44 -3.28 -5.02
C ASP A 21 -0.57 -3.48 -3.78
N VAL A 22 -0.14 -2.38 -3.16
CA VAL A 22 0.76 -2.39 -2.00
C VAL A 22 0.04 -2.38 -0.64
N ARG A 23 -1.30 -2.43 -0.66
CA ARG A 23 -2.13 -2.44 0.55
C ARG A 23 -2.03 -3.77 1.30
N ALA A 24 -2.57 -3.81 2.53
CA ALA A 24 -2.57 -5.03 3.32
C ALA A 24 -3.42 -6.14 2.66
N PRO A 25 -3.09 -7.43 2.89
CA PRO A 25 -3.80 -8.55 2.29
C PRO A 25 -5.32 -8.53 2.51
N LEU A 26 -5.79 -8.11 3.69
CA LEU A 26 -7.22 -7.99 3.98
C LEU A 26 -7.90 -6.93 3.11
N GLU A 27 -7.28 -5.77 2.93
CA GLU A 27 -7.79 -4.68 2.08
C GLU A 27 -7.89 -5.12 0.61
N PHE A 28 -6.89 -5.88 0.14
CA PHE A 28 -6.88 -6.46 -1.21
C PHE A 28 -7.99 -7.51 -1.40
N ARG A 29 -8.16 -8.43 -0.45
CA ARG A 29 -9.21 -9.47 -0.50
C ARG A 29 -10.63 -8.89 -0.45
N GLN A 30 -10.82 -7.77 0.25
CA GLN A 30 -12.11 -7.10 0.32
C GLN A 30 -12.50 -6.44 -1.01
N GLY A 31 -11.52 -6.02 -1.80
CA GLY A 31 -11.73 -5.48 -3.14
C GLY A 31 -10.47 -4.84 -3.70
N HIS A 32 -10.14 -5.15 -4.95
CA HIS A 32 -8.98 -4.63 -5.66
C HIS A 32 -9.28 -4.51 -7.15
N ILE A 33 -8.42 -3.80 -7.88
CA ILE A 33 -8.53 -3.64 -9.32
C ILE A 33 -8.29 -4.99 -10.00
N LEU A 34 -9.14 -5.35 -10.95
CA LEU A 34 -9.05 -6.64 -11.65
C LEU A 34 -7.65 -6.83 -12.28
N GLY A 35 -7.04 -7.99 -12.04
CA GLY A 35 -5.71 -8.32 -12.55
C GLY A 35 -4.55 -7.71 -11.75
N ALA A 36 -4.81 -6.95 -10.69
CA ALA A 36 -3.75 -6.48 -9.80
C ALA A 36 -3.10 -7.62 -9.02
N VAL A 37 -1.81 -7.49 -8.75
CA VAL A 37 -1.02 -8.40 -7.92
C VAL A 37 -0.74 -7.71 -6.59
N ASN A 38 -1.07 -8.35 -5.48
CA ASN A 38 -0.79 -7.82 -4.15
C ASN A 38 0.67 -8.06 -3.76
N ILE A 39 1.42 -6.98 -3.54
CA ILE A 39 2.77 -7.00 -2.95
C ILE A 39 2.71 -6.09 -1.71
N PRO A 40 2.22 -6.62 -0.58
CA PRO A 40 1.89 -5.81 0.58
C PRO A 40 3.14 -5.23 1.23
N LEU A 41 3.14 -3.91 1.47
CA LEU A 41 4.16 -3.28 2.32
C LEU A 41 4.05 -3.77 3.76
N PHE A 42 2.81 -3.94 4.23
CA PHE A 42 2.48 -4.36 5.58
C PHE A 42 1.53 -5.56 5.54
N ASP A 43 1.73 -6.50 6.45
CA ASP A 43 0.69 -7.48 6.76
C ASP A 43 -0.49 -6.83 7.51
N ASP A 44 -1.55 -7.60 7.76
CA ASP A 44 -2.78 -7.09 8.39
C ASP A 44 -2.55 -6.53 9.81
N GLN A 45 -1.58 -7.07 10.58
CA GLN A 45 -1.25 -6.61 11.92
C GLN A 45 -0.36 -5.37 11.89
N GLU A 46 0.69 -5.39 11.07
CA GLU A 46 1.57 -4.24 10.84
C GLU A 46 0.75 -3.03 10.36
N ARG A 47 -0.18 -3.25 9.42
CA ARG A 47 -1.10 -2.23 8.91
C ARG A 47 -1.98 -1.63 10.01
N LYS A 48 -2.45 -2.46 10.95
CA LYS A 48 -3.23 -2.03 12.12
C LYS A 48 -2.39 -1.18 13.07
N VAL A 49 -1.13 -1.55 13.32
CA VAL A 49 -0.21 -0.77 14.17
C VAL A 49 0.05 0.60 13.53
N VAL A 50 0.46 0.64 12.27
CA VAL A 50 0.75 1.89 11.55
C VAL A 50 -0.51 2.78 11.47
N GLY A 51 -1.66 2.19 11.16
CA GLY A 51 -2.93 2.92 11.10
C GLY A 51 -3.38 3.49 12.44
N THR A 52 -3.16 2.74 13.53
CA THR A 52 -3.43 3.20 14.90
C THR A 52 -2.51 4.37 15.26
N ALA A 53 -1.20 4.26 15.01
CA ALA A 53 -0.25 5.33 15.27
C ALA A 53 -0.60 6.61 14.50
N TYR A 54 -1.02 6.48 13.24
CA TYR A 54 -1.44 7.62 12.42
C TYR A 54 -2.64 8.35 13.02
N LYS A 55 -3.65 7.59 13.47
CA LYS A 55 -4.91 8.16 14.01
C LYS A 55 -4.78 8.67 15.44
N GLN A 56 -4.06 7.95 16.31
CA GLN A 56 -4.05 8.20 17.75
C GLN A 56 -2.86 9.04 18.21
N VAL A 57 -1.78 9.11 17.42
CA VAL A 57 -0.56 9.84 17.79
C VAL A 57 -0.32 10.97 16.80
N ASN A 58 0.26 10.67 15.64
CA ASN A 58 0.45 11.61 14.52
C ASN A 58 1.06 10.89 13.30
N LYS A 59 1.21 11.63 12.20
CA LYS A 59 1.81 11.15 10.94
C LYS A 59 3.27 10.70 11.11
N GLU A 60 4.06 11.38 11.93
CA GLU A 60 5.49 11.09 12.10
C GLU A 60 5.71 9.76 12.83
N ALA A 61 4.97 9.51 13.92
CA ALA A 61 5.00 8.24 14.63
C ALA A 61 4.60 7.06 13.72
N ALA A 62 3.58 7.25 12.87
CA ALA A 62 3.19 6.24 11.89
C ALA A 62 4.28 5.98 10.84
N MET A 63 4.98 7.03 10.41
CA MET A 63 6.10 6.91 9.47
C MET A 63 7.23 6.08 10.08
N TYR A 64 7.65 6.36 11.32
CA TYR A 64 8.70 5.58 11.99
C TYR A 64 8.30 4.11 12.19
N ALA A 65 7.07 3.85 12.64
CA ALA A 65 6.56 2.48 12.78
C ALA A 65 6.54 1.75 11.42
N GLY A 66 6.10 2.43 10.35
CA GLY A 66 6.10 1.88 9.00
C GLY A 66 7.51 1.58 8.49
N LEU A 67 8.49 2.46 8.75
CA LEU A 67 9.90 2.22 8.42
C LEU A 67 10.46 0.99 9.13
N GLU A 68 10.09 0.77 10.39
CA GLU A 68 10.56 -0.38 11.16
C GLU A 68 10.07 -1.72 10.56
N PHE A 69 8.83 -1.77 10.08
CA PHE A 69 8.29 -2.96 9.42
C PHE A 69 8.85 -3.15 8.01
N ALA A 70 8.82 -2.10 7.19
CA ALA A 70 9.28 -2.18 5.80
C ALA A 70 10.78 -2.44 5.70
N GLY A 71 11.59 -1.83 6.57
CA GLY A 71 13.04 -1.99 6.58
C GLY A 71 13.52 -3.41 6.86
N LYS A 72 12.73 -4.23 7.58
CA LYS A 72 13.05 -5.66 7.84
C LYS A 72 12.82 -6.56 6.62
N LYS A 73 12.17 -6.05 5.57
CA LYS A 73 11.78 -6.79 4.36
C LYS A 73 12.68 -6.48 3.15
N LEU A 74 13.67 -5.61 3.33
CA LEU A 74 14.68 -5.20 2.34
C LEU A 74 16.05 -5.79 2.71
#